data_AF-A0A1V3IDS6-F1
#
_entry.id   AF-A0A1V3IDS6-F1
#
_cell.length_a   1.000
_cell.length_b   1.000
_cell.length_c   1.000
_cell.angle_alpha   90.00
_cell.angle_beta   90.00
_cell.angle_gamma   90.00
#
_symmetry.space_group_name_H-M   'P 1'
#
loop_
_entity.id
_entity.type
_entity.pdbx_description
1 polymer ?
#
loop_
_entity_poly.entity_id
_entity_poly.type
_entity_poly.pdbx_seq_one_letter_code
_entity_poly.pdbx_strand_id
1 'polypeptide(L)'
;MKKILLSLFSIFLLTAANTVCYDVECHKNNIEKYKKELNKSFDELVKADNYNVTIDSFKSSQILWNKFIKEDCKFMNSPMGIIQGEGYIVVYYECLEKYYMDRIKQVNQMIDDIK
;
A
#
# COMPACT_ATOMS: atom_id res chain seq x y z
N MET A 1 6.90 -14.26 25.21
CA MET A 1 6.65 -12.80 25.15
C MET A 1 7.82 -11.99 24.56
N LYS A 2 8.58 -12.53 23.59
CA LYS A 2 9.62 -11.76 22.85
C LYS A 2 9.30 -11.54 21.37
N LYS A 3 8.31 -12.25 20.81
CA LYS A 3 7.93 -12.15 19.38
C LYS A 3 6.92 -11.03 19.08
N ILE A 4 6.12 -10.59 20.06
CA ILE A 4 5.10 -9.54 19.87
C ILE A 4 5.74 -8.15 19.71
N LEU A 5 6.96 -7.94 20.23
CA LEU A 5 7.61 -6.64 20.11
C LEU A 5 8.06 -6.29 18.68
N LEU A 6 8.39 -7.27 17.85
CA LEU A 6 8.93 -7.00 16.51
C LEU A 6 7.85 -6.66 15.48
N SER A 7 6.64 -7.25 15.56
CA SER A 7 5.55 -6.88 14.64
C SER A 7 4.99 -5.48 14.93
N LEU A 8 5.07 -5.03 16.18
CA LEU A 8 4.67 -3.67 16.58
C LEU A 8 5.65 -2.60 16.11
N PHE A 9 6.95 -2.89 16.02
CA PHE A 9 7.93 -1.91 15.53
C PHE A 9 7.72 -1.53 14.05
N SER A 10 7.26 -2.47 13.22
CA SER A 10 6.89 -2.21 11.83
C SER A 10 5.63 -1.33 11.72
N ILE A 11 4.70 -1.45 12.67
CA ILE A 11 3.47 -0.65 12.71
C ILE A 11 3.76 0.77 13.23
N PHE A 12 4.66 0.94 14.21
CA PHE A 12 5.01 2.25 14.77
C PHE A 12 5.83 3.13 13.81
N LEU A 13 6.66 2.54 12.94
CA LEU A 13 7.39 3.30 11.92
C LEU A 13 6.48 3.88 10.84
N LEU A 14 5.33 3.24 10.56
CA LEU A 14 4.32 3.76 9.62
C LEU A 14 3.53 4.94 10.19
N THR A 15 3.35 5.02 11.51
CA THR A 15 2.61 6.13 12.14
C THR A 15 3.45 7.39 12.36
N ALA A 16 4.78 7.28 12.41
CA ALA A 16 5.69 8.40 12.73
C ALA A 16 6.17 9.20 11.50
N ALA A 17 5.82 8.78 10.28
CA ALA A 17 6.21 9.45 9.03
C ALA A 17 5.07 10.20 8.33
N ASN A 18 3.93 10.41 9.01
CA ASN A 18 2.90 11.34 8.54
C ASN A 18 3.35 12.79 8.79
N THR A 19 4.41 13.22 8.09
CA THR A 19 4.46 14.60 7.60
C THR A 19 3.14 14.79 6.86
N VAL A 20 2.26 15.67 7.35
CA VAL A 20 1.01 15.94 6.66
C VAL A 20 1.34 16.33 5.22
N CYS A 21 0.98 15.48 4.26
CA CYS A 21 1.20 15.74 2.85
C CYS A 21 0.10 16.68 2.37
N TYR A 22 0.50 17.82 1.81
CA TYR A 22 -0.44 18.83 1.30
C TYR A 22 -0.37 18.97 -0.22
N ASP A 23 0.61 18.34 -0.87
CA ASP A 23 0.83 18.43 -2.31
C ASP A 23 1.03 17.07 -2.98
N VAL A 24 0.88 17.06 -4.30
CA VAL A 24 0.99 15.87 -5.14
C VAL A 24 2.36 15.20 -5.05
N GLU A 25 3.42 15.98 -4.91
CA GLU A 25 4.79 15.47 -4.94
C GLU A 25 5.11 14.71 -3.65
N CYS A 26 4.62 15.18 -2.51
CA CYS A 26 4.67 14.48 -1.24
C CYS A 26 4.00 13.09 -1.34
N HIS A 27 2.77 13.04 -1.83
CA HIS A 27 2.02 11.79 -1.99
C HIS A 27 2.71 10.83 -2.98
N LYS A 28 3.22 11.32 -4.12
CA LYS A 28 3.98 10.50 -5.07
C LYS A 28 5.24 9.90 -4.44
N ASN A 29 5.99 10.69 -3.70
CA ASN A 29 7.19 10.23 -3.01
C ASN A 29 6.87 9.14 -1.97
N ASN A 30 5.76 9.27 -1.25
CA ASN A 30 5.30 8.24 -0.32
C ASN A 30 4.86 6.98 -1.05
N ILE A 31 4.11 7.09 -2.16
CA ILE A 31 3.74 5.95 -2.99
C ILE A 31 4.98 5.18 -3.48
N GLU A 32 6.04 5.86 -3.91
CA GLU A 32 7.29 5.19 -4.32
C GLU A 32 7.99 4.47 -3.15
N LYS A 33 7.94 5.04 -1.93
CA LYS A 33 8.42 4.35 -0.72
C LYS A 33 7.59 3.10 -0.45
N TYR A 34 6.26 3.20 -0.50
CA TYR A 34 5.35 2.08 -0.25
C TYR A 34 5.45 0.99 -1.32
N LYS A 35 5.67 1.33 -2.59
CA LYS A 35 5.97 0.31 -3.62
C LYS A 35 7.22 -0.50 -3.27
N LYS A 36 8.29 0.16 -2.81
CA LYS A 36 9.51 -0.52 -2.36
C LYS A 36 9.26 -1.41 -1.15
N GLU A 37 8.45 -0.95 -0.20
CA GLU A 37 8.07 -1.74 0.98
C GLU A 37 7.21 -2.95 0.61
N LEU A 38 6.22 -2.78 -0.26
CA LEU A 38 5.38 -3.87 -0.75
C LEU A 38 6.19 -4.95 -1.49
N ASN A 39 7.22 -4.56 -2.25
CA ASN A 39 8.14 -5.50 -2.87
C ASN A 39 8.96 -6.28 -1.81
N LYS A 40 9.39 -5.64 -0.73
CA LYS A 40 10.06 -6.35 0.39
C LYS A 40 9.11 -7.33 1.06
N SER A 41 7.86 -6.94 1.32
CA SER A 41 6.83 -7.84 1.85
C SER A 41 6.61 -9.03 0.89
N PHE A 42 6.60 -8.79 -0.42
CA PHE A 42 6.50 -9.89 -1.39
C PHE A 42 7.71 -10.84 -1.33
N ASP A 43 8.94 -10.32 -1.23
CA ASP A 43 10.13 -11.16 -1.07
C ASP A 43 10.07 -12.00 0.22
N GLU A 44 9.51 -11.46 1.30
CA GLU A 44 9.27 -12.19 2.53
C GLU A 44 8.18 -13.26 2.39
N LEU A 45 7.10 -12.97 1.67
CA LEU A 45 6.05 -13.94 1.36
C LEU A 45 6.60 -15.12 0.56
N VAL A 46 7.46 -14.85 -0.43
CA VAL A 46 8.14 -15.89 -1.23
C VAL A 46 9.01 -16.79 -0.34
N LYS A 47 9.65 -16.25 0.70
CA LYS A 47 10.45 -17.05 1.64
C LYS A 47 9.60 -17.85 2.63
N ALA A 48 8.41 -17.36 2.98
CA ALA A 48 7.51 -18.02 3.91
C ALA A 48 6.71 -19.16 3.25
N ASP A 49 6.35 -19.02 1.97
CA ASP A 49 5.57 -20.01 1.22
C ASP A 49 6.43 -21.16 0.67
N ASN A 50 6.64 -22.19 1.48
CA ASN A 50 7.40 -23.39 1.09
C ASN A 50 6.82 -24.17 -0.10
N TYR A 51 5.57 -23.91 -0.52
CA TYR A 51 4.87 -24.68 -1.56
C TYR A 51 4.52 -23.86 -2.81
N ASN A 52 4.91 -22.58 -2.89
CA ASN A 52 4.65 -21.66 -4.02
C ASN A 52 3.18 -21.43 -4.41
N VAL A 53 2.19 -21.97 -3.69
CA VAL A 53 0.77 -21.87 -4.05
C VAL A 53 0.25 -20.43 -3.88
N THR A 54 0.76 -19.73 -2.88
CA THR A 54 0.32 -18.38 -2.51
C THR A 54 0.94 -17.33 -3.43
N ILE A 55 2.14 -17.59 -3.97
CA ILE A 55 2.91 -16.64 -4.79
C ILE A 55 2.21 -16.33 -6.11
N ASP A 56 1.77 -17.33 -6.87
CA ASP A 56 1.19 -17.11 -8.20
C ASP A 56 -0.19 -16.44 -8.11
N SER A 57 -0.97 -16.82 -7.10
CA SER A 57 -2.23 -16.15 -6.76
C SER A 57 -1.99 -14.69 -6.34
N PHE A 58 -0.94 -14.43 -5.53
CA PHE A 58 -0.58 -13.09 -5.12
C PHE A 58 -0.16 -12.21 -6.32
N LYS A 59 0.70 -12.71 -7.22
CA LYS A 59 1.12 -11.98 -8.42
C LYS A 59 -0.08 -11.57 -9.27
N SER A 60 -0.99 -12.52 -9.52
CA SER A 60 -2.22 -12.27 -10.28
C SER A 60 -3.12 -11.24 -9.59
N SER A 61 -3.31 -11.39 -8.29
CA SER A 61 -4.03 -10.43 -7.44
C SER A 61 -3.41 -9.03 -7.50
N GLN A 62 -2.07 -8.92 -7.42
CA GLN A 62 -1.36 -7.65 -7.40
C GLN A 62 -1.49 -6.89 -8.74
N ILE A 63 -1.49 -7.60 -9.87
CA ILE A 63 -1.72 -7.00 -11.20
C ILE A 63 -3.13 -6.41 -11.29
N LEU A 64 -4.15 -7.16 -10.86
CA LEU A 64 -5.54 -6.71 -10.89
C LEU A 64 -5.77 -5.56 -9.90
N TRP A 65 -5.22 -5.67 -8.70
CA TRP A 65 -5.30 -4.65 -7.67
C TRP A 65 -4.70 -3.31 -8.14
N ASN A 66 -3.52 -3.33 -8.77
CA ASN A 66 -2.88 -2.13 -9.33
C ASN A 66 -3.75 -1.43 -10.40
N LYS A 67 -4.53 -2.19 -11.18
CA LYS A 67 -5.48 -1.63 -12.16
C LYS A 67 -6.69 -1.06 -11.44
N PHE A 68 -7.25 -1.82 -10.50
CA PHE A 68 -8.42 -1.45 -9.72
C PHE A 68 -8.21 -0.11 -8.99
N ILE A 69 -7.16 0.04 -8.18
CA ILE A 69 -6.98 1.26 -7.36
C ILE A 69 -6.86 2.53 -8.20
N LYS A 70 -6.32 2.43 -9.43
CA LYS A 70 -6.19 3.59 -10.32
C LYS A 70 -7.54 4.03 -10.83
N GLU A 71 -8.37 3.10 -11.27
CA GLU A 71 -9.71 3.41 -11.75
C GLU A 71 -10.65 3.80 -10.60
N ASP A 72 -10.50 3.14 -9.44
CA ASP A 72 -11.31 3.43 -8.25
C ASP A 72 -10.99 4.81 -7.67
N CYS A 73 -9.71 5.19 -7.53
CA CYS A 73 -9.35 6.54 -7.11
C CYS A 73 -9.78 7.61 -8.10
N LYS A 74 -9.79 7.33 -9.41
CA LYS A 74 -10.36 8.27 -10.40
C LYS A 74 -11.87 8.40 -10.20
N PHE A 75 -12.58 7.28 -10.06
CA PHE A 75 -14.04 7.27 -9.88
C PHE A 75 -14.45 8.02 -8.63
N MET A 76 -13.88 7.67 -7.47
CA MET A 76 -14.21 8.27 -6.17
C MET A 76 -13.93 9.78 -6.14
N ASN A 77 -12.89 10.23 -6.84
CA ASN A 77 -12.52 11.65 -6.85
C ASN A 77 -13.07 12.40 -8.07
N SER A 78 -13.74 11.73 -9.01
CA SER A 78 -14.30 12.36 -10.21
C SER A 78 -15.26 13.53 -9.91
N PRO A 79 -16.11 13.49 -8.86
CA PRO A 79 -16.91 14.66 -8.50
C PRO A 79 -16.05 15.85 -8.05
N MET A 80 -14.92 15.58 -7.39
CA MET A 80 -13.98 16.62 -6.95
C MET A 80 -13.24 17.25 -8.14
N GLY A 81 -13.00 16.48 -9.21
CA GLY A 81 -12.50 16.99 -10.50
C GLY A 81 -13.38 18.03 -11.16
N ILE A 82 -14.69 17.92 -10.97
CA ILE A 82 -15.68 18.86 -11.50
C ILE A 82 -15.68 20.18 -10.70
N ILE A 83 -15.40 20.11 -9.39
CA ILE A 83 -15.55 21.25 -8.46
C ILE A 83 -14.22 22.00 -8.24
N GLN A 84 -13.10 21.29 -8.12
CA GLN A 84 -11.83 21.84 -7.62
C GLN A 84 -10.72 21.98 -8.68
N GLY A 85 -10.94 21.56 -9.92
CA GLY A 85 -9.92 21.63 -10.97
C GLY A 85 -8.62 20.92 -10.57
N GLU A 86 -7.51 21.65 -10.46
CA GLU A 86 -6.20 21.08 -10.07
C GLU A 86 -6.18 20.48 -8.65
N GLY A 87 -7.08 20.87 -7.73
CA GLY A 87 -7.18 20.24 -6.40
C GLY A 87 -7.52 18.73 -6.44
N TYR A 88 -8.15 18.29 -7.53
CA TYR A 88 -8.44 16.88 -7.81
C TYR A 88 -7.20 15.99 -7.82
N ILE A 89 -6.07 16.50 -8.31
CA ILE A 89 -4.89 15.66 -8.46
C ILE A 89 -4.29 15.31 -7.09
N VAL A 90 -4.41 16.19 -6.09
CA VAL A 90 -3.97 15.91 -4.71
C VAL A 90 -4.78 14.76 -4.12
N VAL A 91 -6.12 14.86 -4.12
CA VAL A 91 -7.01 13.84 -3.54
C VAL A 91 -6.91 12.48 -4.27
N TYR A 92 -6.61 12.49 -5.57
CA TYR A 92 -6.32 11.26 -6.31
C TYR A 92 -5.04 10.56 -5.80
N TYR A 93 -3.95 11.30 -5.60
CA TYR A 93 -2.71 10.71 -5.10
C TYR A 93 -2.79 10.35 -3.62
N GLU A 94 -3.53 11.11 -2.81
CA GLU A 94 -3.84 10.75 -1.42
C GLU A 94 -4.59 9.40 -1.36
N CYS A 95 -5.58 9.20 -2.24
CA CYS A 95 -6.32 7.94 -2.36
C CYS A 95 -5.38 6.76 -2.72
N LEU A 96 -4.51 6.95 -3.70
CA LEU A 96 -3.54 5.91 -4.08
C LEU A 96 -2.59 5.57 -2.93
N GLU A 97 -2.09 6.58 -2.22
CA GLU A 97 -1.20 6.40 -1.08
C GLU A 97 -1.85 5.53 0.00
N LYS A 98 -3.10 5.83 0.37
CA LYS A 98 -3.87 5.04 1.33
C LYS A 98 -3.99 3.58 0.90
N TYR A 99 -4.31 3.33 -0.38
CA TYR A 99 -4.40 1.97 -0.91
C TYR A 99 -3.09 1.21 -0.77
N TYR A 100 -1.95 1.82 -1.11
CA TYR A 100 -0.64 1.19 -0.96
C TYR A 100 -0.33 0.84 0.50
N MET A 101 -0.60 1.76 1.44
CA MET A 101 -0.43 1.50 2.87
C MET A 101 -1.28 0.32 3.34
N ASP A 102 -2.56 0.27 2.95
CA ASP A 102 -3.48 -0.79 3.37
C ASP A 102 -3.10 -2.14 2.73
N ARG A 103 -2.58 -2.15 1.51
CA ARG A 103 -2.08 -3.36 0.85
C ARG A 103 -0.86 -3.92 1.57
N ILE A 104 0.11 -3.09 1.96
CA ILE A 104 1.28 -3.54 2.73
C ILE A 104 0.84 -4.23 4.03
N LYS A 105 -0.08 -3.62 4.78
CA LYS A 105 -0.63 -4.22 6.02
C LYS A 105 -1.25 -5.59 5.75
N GLN A 106 -2.04 -5.71 4.68
CA GLN A 106 -2.65 -6.97 4.28
C GLN A 106 -1.59 -8.04 3.97
N VAL A 107 -0.56 -7.71 3.18
CA VAL A 107 0.50 -8.69 2.83
C VAL A 107 1.27 -9.11 4.07
N ASN A 108 1.65 -8.16 4.94
CA ASN A 108 2.37 -8.47 6.16
C ASN A 108 1.56 -9.38 7.10
N GLN A 109 0.24 -9.14 7.22
CA GLN A 109 -0.64 -10.04 7.98
C GLN A 109 -0.65 -11.46 7.38
N MET A 110 -0.74 -11.59 6.06
CA MET A 110 -0.70 -12.90 5.41
C MET A 110 0.62 -13.63 5.66
N ILE A 111 1.74 -12.92 5.67
CA ILE A 111 3.06 -13.50 5.99
C ILE A 111 3.08 -14.00 7.43
N ASP A 112 2.56 -13.21 8.37
CA ASP A 112 2.49 -13.59 9.79
C ASP A 112 1.57 -14.80 10.02
N ASP A 113 0.49 -14.94 9.25
CA ASP A 113 -0.41 -16.09 9.32
C ASP A 113 0.21 -17.39 8.75
N ILE A 114 1.18 -17.27 7.83
CA ILE A 114 1.90 -18.40 7.23
C ILE A 114 3.06 -18.89 8.13
N LYS A 115 3.72 -17.96 8.84
CA LYS A 115 4.91 -18.23 9.68
C LYS A 115 4.58 -18.97 10.99
#